data_AF-A0A7C5PZ37-F1
#
_entry.id   AF-A0A7C5PZ37-F1
#
_cell.length_a   1.000
_cell.length_b   1.000
_cell.length_c   1.000
_cell.angle_alpha   90.00
_cell.angle_beta   90.00
_cell.angle_gamma   90.00
#
_symmetry.space_group_name_H-M   'P 1'
#
loop_
_entity.id
_entity.type
_entity.pdbx_description
1 polymer ?
#
loop_
_entity_poly.entity_id
_entity_poly.type
_entity_poly.pdbx_seq_one_letter_code
_entity_poly.pdbx_strand_id
1 'polypeptide(L)'
;MKGLWFALALLLAGCGGGADTAANLKAQWIRDAYATIASGHFPRLKAVSWWHENWDPVSLRIDSSEASLQAYREAVSDDAFVTEARFSGGKLLPPGDGRYYLAAFPDFCGPEDCVSAERIRDFEVLAGKPIVWAYFSDNWFDPATGQPRIRFPRAAVEAIDAAGRVPFVRLMARTRYDEGMADPVFSMQAILDGEFDDALRGWAIAAREWDKPLLVEFGTEVNGEWFPWNGLHNGGGRTDGYGAPQLADGPERFRDAYRHIIDIFRAEAATKLTWFFHVNADSEPVEDWNSMAAYYPGDDYIDWIGVSVYNGSWVRDEDLSFREILDRAWPELTALSSDRPIAVLELGMSEQR
;
A
#
# COMPACT_ATOMS: atom_id res chain seq x y z
N MET A 1 36.57 51.30 -37.52
CA MET A 1 37.75 51.34 -36.63
C MET A 1 37.79 50.05 -35.83
N LYS A 2 38.83 49.22 -36.08
CA LYS A 2 39.30 48.01 -35.34
C LYS A 2 38.29 46.84 -35.26
N GLY A 3 38.47 45.66 -35.88
CA GLY A 3 39.65 44.78 -35.98
C GLY A 3 39.78 44.00 -34.65
N LEU A 4 39.92 42.67 -34.55
CA LEU A 4 40.35 41.60 -35.46
C LEU A 4 39.92 40.23 -34.85
N TRP A 5 40.03 39.18 -35.65
CA TRP A 5 39.52 37.80 -35.53
C TRP A 5 40.39 36.83 -34.71
N PHE A 6 39.81 35.69 -34.25
CA PHE A 6 40.39 34.33 -34.38
C PHE A 6 39.34 33.22 -34.14
N ALA A 7 39.48 32.10 -34.85
CA ALA A 7 38.54 31.00 -35.04
C ALA A 7 38.73 29.82 -34.05
N LEU A 8 37.67 29.02 -33.83
CA LEU A 8 37.75 27.55 -33.83
C LEU A 8 36.36 26.92 -33.97
N ALA A 9 36.22 25.96 -34.87
CA ALA A 9 35.02 25.14 -35.04
C ALA A 9 34.90 24.11 -33.91
N LEU A 10 33.68 23.93 -33.38
CA LEU A 10 33.26 22.67 -32.79
C LEU A 10 31.84 22.35 -33.26
N LEU A 11 31.68 21.16 -33.85
CA LEU A 11 30.39 20.54 -34.08
C LEU A 11 29.68 20.36 -32.72
N LEU A 12 28.44 20.83 -32.62
CA LEU A 12 27.47 20.24 -31.71
C LEU A 12 26.21 19.91 -32.50
N ALA A 13 26.03 18.61 -32.72
CA ALA A 13 24.78 18.01 -33.12
C ALA A 13 23.97 17.65 -31.87
N GLY A 14 22.65 17.87 -31.96
CA GLY A 14 21.61 17.26 -31.12
C GLY A 14 21.40 17.93 -29.76
N CYS A 15 20.23 17.83 -29.12
CA CYS A 15 18.86 17.46 -29.50
C CYS A 15 17.98 17.97 -28.33
N GLY A 16 16.66 18.09 -28.51
CA GLY A 16 15.75 18.57 -27.46
C GLY A 16 15.82 17.74 -26.17
N GLY A 17 15.95 18.41 -25.03
CA GLY A 17 16.02 17.77 -23.71
C GLY A 17 14.99 18.41 -22.77
N GLY A 18 13.97 17.64 -22.41
CA GLY A 18 12.94 18.05 -21.44
C GLY A 18 12.04 16.87 -21.06
N ALA A 19 11.61 16.09 -22.04
CA ALA A 19 10.85 14.84 -21.81
C ALA A 19 11.77 13.63 -21.54
N ASP A 20 12.92 13.53 -22.23
CA ASP A 20 13.84 12.39 -22.09
C ASP A 20 14.51 12.29 -20.71
N THR A 21 14.63 13.39 -19.95
CA THR A 21 15.31 13.36 -18.65
C THR A 21 14.43 12.76 -17.55
N ALA A 22 13.14 13.13 -17.50
CA ALA A 22 12.21 12.63 -16.48
C ALA A 22 11.88 11.14 -16.67
N ALA A 23 11.68 10.70 -17.92
CA ALA A 23 11.48 9.29 -18.26
C ALA A 23 12.65 8.40 -17.83
N ASN A 24 13.88 8.93 -17.93
CA ASN A 24 15.06 8.22 -17.46
C ASN A 24 15.15 8.16 -15.92
N LEU A 25 14.64 9.15 -15.19
CA LEU A 25 14.66 9.15 -13.72
C LEU A 25 13.77 8.04 -13.16
N LYS A 26 12.51 7.93 -13.63
CA LYS A 26 11.62 6.86 -13.17
C LYS A 26 12.14 5.48 -13.56
N ALA A 27 12.61 5.32 -14.79
CA ALA A 27 13.22 4.07 -15.24
C ALA A 27 14.45 3.68 -14.39
N GLN A 28 15.31 4.63 -14.05
CA GLN A 28 16.46 4.38 -13.17
C GLN A 28 16.03 4.01 -11.75
N TRP A 29 15.09 4.76 -11.17
CA TRP A 29 14.57 4.49 -9.84
C TRP A 29 13.91 3.11 -9.73
N ILE A 30 13.16 2.68 -10.76
CA ILE A 30 12.62 1.31 -10.84
C ILE A 30 13.76 0.27 -10.77
N ARG A 31 14.81 0.43 -11.58
CA ARG A 31 15.95 -0.50 -11.57
C ARG A 31 16.61 -0.55 -10.18
N ASP A 32 16.85 0.61 -9.57
CA ASP A 32 17.52 0.70 -8.28
C ASP A 32 16.66 0.14 -7.13
N ALA A 33 15.33 0.37 -7.17
CA ALA A 33 14.39 -0.16 -6.19
C ALA A 33 14.41 -1.69 -6.20
N TYR A 34 14.19 -2.31 -7.37
CA TYR A 34 14.14 -3.77 -7.49
C TYR A 34 15.50 -4.43 -7.26
N ALA A 35 16.61 -3.79 -7.68
CA ALA A 35 17.95 -4.27 -7.33
C ALA A 35 18.21 -4.22 -5.81
N THR A 36 17.76 -3.16 -5.14
CA THR A 36 17.85 -3.04 -3.68
C THR A 36 17.04 -4.13 -2.98
N ILE A 37 15.81 -4.37 -3.42
CA ILE A 37 14.97 -5.46 -2.90
C ILE A 37 15.68 -6.80 -3.06
N ALA A 38 16.15 -7.11 -4.28
CA ALA A 38 16.80 -8.39 -4.58
C ALA A 38 18.14 -8.58 -3.86
N SER A 39 18.83 -7.49 -3.47
CA SER A 39 20.13 -7.54 -2.80
C SER A 39 20.11 -8.20 -1.40
N GLY A 40 18.93 -8.29 -0.77
CA GLY A 40 18.80 -8.75 0.61
C GLY A 40 19.22 -7.73 1.67
N HIS A 41 19.46 -6.47 1.29
CA HIS A 41 19.77 -5.37 2.21
C HIS A 41 18.70 -5.18 3.30
N PHE A 42 17.45 -5.55 3.00
CA PHE A 42 16.31 -5.55 3.92
C PHE A 42 15.86 -7.01 4.21
N PRO A 43 16.43 -7.70 5.22
CA PRO A 43 16.28 -9.17 5.35
C PRO A 43 14.85 -9.67 5.58
N ARG A 44 13.99 -8.82 6.18
CA ARG A 44 12.56 -9.13 6.41
C ARG A 44 11.64 -8.65 5.30
N LEU A 45 12.14 -7.97 4.27
CA LEU A 45 11.32 -7.61 3.12
C LEU A 45 11.03 -8.87 2.31
N LYS A 46 9.76 -9.11 1.99
CA LYS A 46 9.27 -10.37 1.41
C LYS A 46 8.29 -10.18 0.26
N ALA A 47 7.86 -8.96 0.00
CA ALA A 47 6.99 -8.66 -1.12
C ALA A 47 7.11 -7.20 -1.55
N VAL A 48 6.78 -6.97 -2.81
CA VAL A 48 6.66 -5.64 -3.40
C VAL A 48 5.43 -5.60 -4.29
N SER A 49 4.62 -4.56 -4.13
CA SER A 49 3.40 -4.32 -4.88
C SER A 49 3.46 -2.97 -5.56
N TRP A 50 3.43 -2.97 -6.90
CA TRP A 50 3.45 -1.71 -7.66
C TRP A 50 2.06 -1.07 -7.70
N TRP A 51 1.97 0.23 -7.43
CA TRP A 51 0.75 1.01 -7.59
C TRP A 51 0.61 1.49 -9.04
N HIS A 52 -0.13 0.74 -9.86
CA HIS A 52 -0.32 1.06 -11.27
C HIS A 52 -1.57 1.92 -11.45
N GLU A 53 -1.43 3.25 -11.41
CA GLU A 53 -2.56 4.16 -11.61
C GLU A 53 -2.10 5.50 -12.22
N ASN A 54 -3.04 6.26 -12.78
CA ASN A 54 -2.81 7.65 -13.14
C ASN A 54 -3.42 8.59 -12.10
N TRP A 55 -2.64 9.57 -11.65
CA TRP A 55 -3.09 10.61 -10.72
C TRP A 55 -2.89 11.96 -11.36
N ASP A 56 -3.95 12.61 -11.84
CA ASP A 56 -3.83 13.88 -12.56
C ASP A 56 -3.06 14.94 -11.75
N PRO A 57 -1.95 15.53 -12.24
CA PRO A 57 -1.36 15.48 -13.61
C PRO A 57 -0.22 14.48 -13.86
N VAL A 58 0.09 13.58 -12.94
CA VAL A 58 1.14 12.55 -13.03
C VAL A 58 0.62 11.14 -13.32
N SER A 59 1.54 10.23 -13.61
CA SER A 59 1.28 8.81 -13.77
C SER A 59 2.25 7.96 -12.95
N LEU A 60 1.69 7.05 -12.16
CA LEU A 60 2.43 5.99 -11.47
C LEU A 60 2.53 4.72 -12.31
N ARG A 61 1.80 4.65 -13.43
CA ARG A 61 1.78 3.46 -14.29
C ARG A 61 3.17 3.04 -14.75
N ILE A 62 3.39 1.73 -14.88
CA ILE A 62 4.65 1.18 -15.38
C ILE A 62 4.90 1.55 -16.86
N ASP A 63 3.84 1.86 -17.61
CA ASP A 63 3.86 2.25 -19.02
C ASP A 63 3.67 3.76 -19.22
N SER A 64 4.02 4.60 -18.23
CA SER A 64 4.06 6.06 -18.39
C SER A 64 5.05 6.52 -19.47
N SER A 65 6.11 5.74 -19.71
CA SER A 65 7.05 5.90 -20.81
C SER A 65 7.64 4.55 -21.23
N GLU A 66 8.20 4.46 -22.45
CA GLU A 66 8.86 3.23 -22.95
C GLU A 66 10.02 2.81 -22.04
N ALA A 67 10.79 3.78 -21.54
CA ALA A 67 11.90 3.55 -20.61
C ALA A 67 11.43 2.95 -19.28
N SER A 68 10.36 3.49 -18.69
CA SER A 68 9.76 2.97 -17.45
C SER A 68 9.25 1.53 -17.62
N LEU A 69 8.58 1.24 -18.73
CA LEU A 69 8.05 -0.10 -19.01
C LEU A 69 9.18 -1.12 -19.19
N GLN A 70 10.21 -0.75 -19.94
CA GLN A 70 11.38 -1.60 -20.14
C GLN A 70 12.10 -1.86 -18.82
N ALA A 71 12.35 -0.82 -18.01
CA ALA A 71 12.99 -0.95 -16.71
C ALA A 71 12.21 -1.88 -15.77
N TYR A 72 10.88 -1.73 -15.72
CA TYR A 72 10.03 -2.60 -14.91
C TYR A 72 10.10 -4.05 -15.37
N ARG A 73 9.93 -4.31 -16.68
CA ARG A 73 10.03 -5.67 -17.27
C ARG A 73 11.38 -6.32 -16.98
N GLU A 74 12.48 -5.60 -17.18
CA GLU A 74 13.83 -6.07 -16.89
C GLU A 74 13.97 -6.43 -15.40
N ALA A 75 13.55 -5.52 -14.50
CA ALA A 75 13.63 -5.71 -13.06
C ALA A 75 12.83 -6.92 -12.56
N VAL A 76 11.55 -7.03 -12.96
CA VAL A 76 10.70 -8.12 -12.48
C VAL A 76 11.03 -9.45 -13.13
N SER A 77 11.77 -9.48 -14.24
CA SER A 77 12.17 -10.74 -14.90
C SER A 77 13.08 -11.62 -14.05
N ASP A 78 13.74 -11.07 -13.02
CA ASP A 78 14.56 -11.84 -12.07
C ASP A 78 13.72 -12.93 -11.36
N ASP A 79 14.28 -14.14 -11.27
CA ASP A 79 13.66 -15.29 -10.61
C ASP A 79 13.45 -15.07 -9.10
N ALA A 80 14.14 -14.11 -8.49
CA ALA A 80 13.90 -13.67 -7.12
C ALA A 80 12.44 -13.23 -6.93
N PHE A 81 11.82 -12.61 -7.94
CA PHE A 81 10.41 -12.20 -7.90
C PHE A 81 9.50 -13.38 -8.27
N VAL A 82 8.80 -13.94 -7.29
CA VAL A 82 7.94 -15.11 -7.47
C VAL A 82 6.48 -14.71 -7.60
N THR A 83 5.73 -15.53 -8.35
CA THR A 83 4.35 -15.23 -8.74
C THR A 83 3.30 -16.16 -8.11
N GLU A 84 3.75 -17.10 -7.28
CA GLU A 84 2.88 -18.08 -6.63
C GLU A 84 2.95 -17.92 -5.11
N ALA A 85 1.82 -17.62 -4.49
CA ALA A 85 1.71 -17.51 -3.03
C ALA A 85 1.83 -18.88 -2.35
N ARG A 86 2.46 -18.90 -1.18
CA ARG A 86 2.53 -20.07 -0.30
C ARG A 86 1.62 -19.84 0.90
N PHE A 87 0.79 -20.83 1.22
CA PHE A 87 -0.11 -20.76 2.37
C PHE A 87 0.08 -21.95 3.31
N SER A 88 -0.12 -21.73 4.60
CA SER A 88 -0.29 -22.78 5.61
C SER A 88 -1.47 -22.44 6.50
N GLY A 89 -2.42 -23.37 6.65
CA GLY A 89 -3.65 -23.10 7.41
C GLY A 89 -4.47 -21.91 6.88
N GLY A 90 -4.28 -21.52 5.62
CA GLY A 90 -4.90 -20.33 5.01
C GLY A 90 -4.14 -19.01 5.24
N LYS A 91 -3.04 -19.01 5.99
CA LYS A 91 -2.19 -17.85 6.23
C LYS A 91 -1.07 -17.77 5.21
N LEU A 92 -0.81 -16.57 4.68
CA LEU A 92 0.27 -16.31 3.75
C LEU A 92 1.62 -16.50 4.44
N LEU A 93 2.44 -17.40 3.91
CA LEU A 93 3.80 -17.60 4.35
C LEU A 93 4.74 -16.67 3.57
N PRO A 94 5.86 -16.24 4.18
CA PRO A 94 6.95 -15.63 3.43
C PRO A 94 7.37 -16.52 2.25
N PRO A 95 7.80 -15.92 1.14
CA PRO A 95 8.50 -16.66 0.10
C PRO A 95 9.81 -17.23 0.69
N GLY A 96 10.40 -18.23 0.03
CA GLY A 96 11.68 -18.80 0.47
C GLY A 96 12.81 -17.77 0.51
N ASP A 97 13.94 -18.12 1.10
CA ASP A 97 15.09 -17.20 1.19
C ASP A 97 15.53 -16.68 -0.19
N GLY A 98 15.81 -15.38 -0.26
CA GLY A 98 16.18 -14.69 -1.50
C GLY A 98 15.03 -14.57 -2.53
N ARG A 99 13.78 -14.84 -2.13
CA ARG A 99 12.60 -14.66 -2.98
C ARG A 99 11.68 -13.57 -2.41
N TYR A 100 10.89 -12.96 -3.29
CA TYR A 100 9.97 -11.86 -3.00
C TYR A 100 8.69 -12.04 -3.79
N TYR A 101 7.51 -11.89 -3.17
CA TYR A 101 6.26 -11.87 -3.92
C TYR A 101 6.17 -10.60 -4.78
N LEU A 102 5.88 -10.78 -6.06
CA LEU A 102 5.56 -9.67 -6.97
C LEU A 102 4.04 -9.46 -6.99
N ALA A 103 3.59 -8.26 -6.69
CA ALA A 103 2.18 -7.91 -6.66
C ALA A 103 1.90 -6.55 -7.32
N ALA A 104 0.63 -6.18 -7.42
CA ALA A 104 0.24 -4.85 -7.87
C ALA A 104 -1.18 -4.44 -7.43
N PHE A 105 -1.42 -3.13 -7.42
CA PHE A 105 -2.72 -2.56 -7.73
C PHE A 105 -2.79 -2.34 -9.26
N PRO A 106 -3.64 -3.06 -10.02
CA PRO A 106 -3.60 -3.05 -11.48
C PRO A 106 -4.59 -2.07 -12.12
N ASP A 107 -4.64 -0.81 -11.62
CA ASP A 107 -5.52 0.26 -12.12
C ASP A 107 -6.99 -0.16 -12.17
N PHE A 108 -7.72 -0.43 -11.08
CA PHE A 108 -9.12 -0.87 -11.22
C PHE A 108 -10.07 0.25 -11.68
N CYS A 109 -10.14 1.33 -10.90
CA CYS A 109 -10.78 2.60 -11.18
C CYS A 109 -10.39 3.58 -10.04
N GLY A 110 -10.74 4.86 -10.14
CA GLY A 110 -10.32 5.87 -9.15
C GLY A 110 -10.68 5.52 -7.69
N PRO A 111 -11.91 5.11 -7.35
CA PRO A 111 -12.24 4.63 -5.99
C PRO A 111 -11.59 3.30 -5.58
N GLU A 112 -10.84 2.67 -6.48
CA GLU A 112 -10.10 1.41 -6.31
C GLU A 112 -10.99 0.18 -6.04
N ASP A 113 -12.30 0.27 -6.24
CA ASP A 113 -13.27 -0.78 -5.90
C ASP A 113 -13.95 -1.44 -7.12
N CYS A 114 -13.66 -0.96 -8.34
CA CYS A 114 -14.17 -1.51 -9.61
C CYS A 114 -13.32 -2.69 -10.11
N VAL A 115 -13.18 -3.71 -9.28
CA VAL A 115 -12.30 -4.86 -9.55
C VAL A 115 -12.66 -5.57 -10.85
N SER A 116 -11.65 -5.82 -11.69
CA SER A 116 -11.80 -6.45 -13.00
C SER A 116 -10.68 -7.45 -13.29
N ALA A 117 -11.06 -8.69 -13.60
CA ALA A 117 -10.13 -9.73 -14.05
C ALA A 117 -9.42 -9.37 -15.37
N GLU A 118 -10.05 -8.55 -16.22
CA GLU A 118 -9.43 -8.05 -17.46
C GLU A 118 -8.27 -7.12 -17.13
N ARG A 119 -8.46 -6.17 -16.22
CA ARG A 119 -7.41 -5.22 -15.84
C ARG A 119 -6.20 -5.89 -15.17
N ILE A 120 -6.43 -6.95 -14.39
CA ILE A 120 -5.35 -7.82 -13.89
C ILE A 120 -4.55 -8.41 -15.06
N ARG A 121 -5.23 -9.02 -16.05
CA ARG A 121 -4.55 -9.61 -17.21
C ARG A 121 -3.81 -8.57 -18.05
N ASP A 122 -4.41 -7.40 -18.24
CA ASP A 122 -3.79 -6.30 -18.99
C ASP A 122 -2.51 -5.84 -18.31
N PHE A 123 -2.53 -5.66 -16.98
CA PHE A 123 -1.34 -5.36 -16.20
C PHE A 123 -0.27 -6.46 -16.38
N GLU A 124 -0.64 -7.74 -16.30
CA GLU A 124 0.32 -8.84 -16.43
C GLU A 124 0.92 -8.96 -17.84
N VAL A 125 0.13 -8.68 -18.88
CA VAL A 125 0.61 -8.57 -20.27
C VAL A 125 1.58 -7.40 -20.42
N LEU A 126 1.28 -6.25 -19.81
CA LEU A 126 2.20 -5.12 -19.77
C LEU A 126 3.47 -5.46 -18.99
N ALA A 127 3.37 -6.00 -17.79
CA ALA A 127 4.50 -6.38 -16.94
C ALA A 127 5.35 -7.52 -17.53
N GLY A 128 4.78 -8.35 -18.40
CA GLY A 128 5.43 -9.56 -18.90
C GLY A 128 5.60 -10.66 -17.83
N LYS A 129 4.96 -10.50 -16.68
CA LYS A 129 5.04 -11.41 -15.53
C LYS A 129 3.75 -11.37 -14.70
N PRO A 130 3.22 -12.53 -14.26
CA PRO A 130 2.08 -12.57 -13.36
C PRO A 130 2.34 -11.91 -12.00
N ILE A 131 1.26 -11.44 -11.36
CA ILE A 131 1.28 -11.01 -9.96
C ILE A 131 0.79 -12.12 -9.03
N VAL A 132 1.12 -12.03 -7.74
CA VAL A 132 0.66 -12.96 -6.70
C VAL A 132 -0.71 -12.57 -6.18
N TRP A 133 -0.89 -11.28 -5.89
CA TRP A 133 -2.15 -10.72 -5.43
C TRP A 133 -2.48 -9.43 -6.17
N ALA A 134 -3.78 -9.14 -6.23
CA ALA A 134 -4.31 -7.86 -6.66
C ALA A 134 -4.97 -7.18 -5.46
N TYR A 135 -4.59 -5.93 -5.24
CA TYR A 135 -5.04 -5.09 -4.14
C TYR A 135 -6.24 -4.23 -4.54
N PHE A 136 -7.21 -4.01 -3.65
CA PHE A 136 -8.39 -3.15 -3.92
C PHE A 136 -9.06 -2.62 -2.64
N SER A 137 -9.86 -1.57 -2.79
CA SER A 137 -10.59 -0.93 -1.68
C SER A 137 -11.98 -1.52 -1.45
N ASP A 138 -12.31 -1.88 -0.20
CA ASP A 138 -13.67 -2.12 0.29
C ASP A 138 -14.15 -0.86 1.02
N ASN A 139 -14.71 0.08 0.25
CA ASN A 139 -15.26 1.34 0.75
C ASN A 139 -16.54 1.09 1.56
N TRP A 140 -16.56 1.50 2.82
CA TRP A 140 -17.67 1.25 3.75
C TRP A 140 -18.91 2.14 3.52
N PHE A 141 -19.20 2.49 2.28
CA PHE A 141 -20.42 3.17 1.89
C PHE A 141 -20.88 2.73 0.51
N ASP A 142 -22.16 2.97 0.23
CA ASP A 142 -22.70 2.78 -1.10
C ASP A 142 -22.52 4.07 -1.93
N PRO A 143 -21.74 4.05 -3.02
CA PRO A 143 -21.46 5.26 -3.79
C PRO A 143 -22.70 5.83 -4.49
N ALA A 144 -23.75 5.03 -4.69
CA ALA A 144 -25.00 5.51 -5.30
C ALA A 144 -25.91 6.23 -4.29
N THR A 145 -25.79 5.91 -3.00
CA THR A 145 -26.69 6.45 -1.95
C THR A 145 -25.99 7.27 -0.88
N GLY A 146 -24.65 7.20 -0.80
CA GLY A 146 -23.84 7.77 0.28
C GLY A 146 -24.06 7.12 1.64
N GLN A 147 -24.84 6.04 1.72
CA GLN A 147 -25.17 5.40 3.00
C GLN A 147 -24.05 4.46 3.47
N PRO A 148 -23.76 4.41 4.77
CA PRO A 148 -22.86 3.43 5.38
C PRO A 148 -23.19 1.99 4.94
N ARG A 149 -22.17 1.23 4.53
CA ARG A 149 -22.31 -0.14 4.04
C ARG A 149 -21.04 -0.95 4.28
N ILE A 150 -21.06 -1.78 5.32
CA ILE A 150 -20.01 -2.79 5.57
C ILE A 150 -20.53 -4.13 5.06
N ARG A 151 -19.89 -4.68 4.02
CA ARG A 151 -20.29 -5.97 3.44
C ARG A 151 -19.12 -6.63 2.73
N PHE A 152 -18.98 -7.94 2.90
CA PHE A 152 -17.98 -8.72 2.18
C PHE A 152 -18.05 -8.49 0.66
N PRO A 153 -16.96 -8.04 0.01
CA PRO A 153 -16.94 -7.65 -1.41
C PRO A 153 -16.83 -8.87 -2.32
N ARG A 154 -17.84 -9.76 -2.27
CA ARG A 154 -17.83 -11.09 -2.92
C ARG A 154 -17.49 -11.03 -4.40
N ALA A 155 -18.08 -10.10 -5.16
CA ALA A 155 -17.85 -10.00 -6.59
C ALA A 155 -16.39 -9.65 -6.94
N ALA A 156 -15.78 -8.74 -6.17
CA ALA A 156 -14.37 -8.38 -6.33
C ALA A 156 -13.44 -9.54 -5.98
N VAL A 157 -13.69 -10.19 -4.85
CA VAL A 157 -12.95 -11.39 -4.41
C VAL A 157 -13.03 -12.52 -5.44
N GLU A 158 -14.22 -12.82 -5.94
CA GLU A 158 -14.44 -13.84 -6.98
C GLU A 158 -13.76 -13.47 -8.31
N ALA A 159 -13.75 -12.18 -8.69
CA ALA A 159 -13.08 -11.74 -9.90
C ALA A 159 -11.55 -11.92 -9.84
N ILE A 160 -10.92 -11.62 -8.70
CA ILE A 160 -9.47 -11.79 -8.50
C ILE A 160 -9.09 -13.28 -8.43
N ASP A 161 -9.86 -14.08 -7.69
CA ASP A 161 -9.65 -15.54 -7.63
C ASP A 161 -9.86 -16.22 -8.99
N ALA A 162 -10.86 -15.80 -9.77
CA ALA A 162 -11.08 -16.29 -11.13
C ALA A 162 -9.95 -15.90 -12.10
N ALA A 163 -9.17 -14.86 -11.79
CA ALA A 163 -7.93 -14.51 -12.49
C ALA A 163 -6.72 -15.36 -12.02
N GLY A 164 -6.91 -16.25 -11.04
CA GLY A 164 -5.85 -17.08 -10.47
C GLY A 164 -4.93 -16.34 -9.51
N ARG A 165 -5.42 -15.25 -8.90
CA ARG A 165 -4.66 -14.38 -7.99
C ARG A 165 -5.27 -14.38 -6.60
N VAL A 166 -4.48 -14.01 -5.60
CA VAL A 166 -4.98 -13.85 -4.23
C VAL A 166 -5.64 -12.48 -4.09
N PRO A 167 -6.89 -12.38 -3.61
CA PRO A 167 -7.49 -11.08 -3.32
C PRO A 167 -6.89 -10.45 -2.06
N PHE A 168 -6.54 -9.16 -2.15
CA PHE A 168 -6.14 -8.34 -1.02
C PHE A 168 -7.15 -7.21 -0.83
N VAL A 169 -7.89 -7.24 0.28
CA VAL A 169 -8.95 -6.30 0.62
C VAL A 169 -8.47 -5.23 1.60
N ARG A 170 -8.60 -3.95 1.26
CA ARG A 170 -8.48 -2.84 2.22
C ARG A 170 -9.84 -2.55 2.84
N LEU A 171 -9.95 -2.63 4.15
CA LEU A 171 -11.15 -2.20 4.85
C LEU A 171 -11.09 -0.67 5.06
N MET A 172 -11.81 0.08 4.22
CA MET A 172 -11.75 1.54 4.17
C MET A 172 -12.92 2.14 4.96
N ALA A 173 -12.70 2.43 6.24
CA ALA A 173 -13.65 3.06 7.17
C ALA A 173 -13.92 4.54 6.82
N ARG A 174 -14.60 4.77 5.71
CA ARG A 174 -14.97 6.09 5.20
C ARG A 174 -16.39 6.10 4.62
N THR A 175 -17.04 7.25 4.68
CA THR A 175 -18.38 7.52 4.11
C THR A 175 -18.33 8.32 2.81
N ARG A 176 -17.14 8.80 2.43
CA ARG A 176 -16.85 9.61 1.26
C ARG A 176 -15.38 9.49 0.89
N TYR A 177 -15.03 9.99 -0.29
CA TYR A 177 -13.66 9.94 -0.81
C TYR A 177 -12.79 11.13 -0.40
N ASP A 178 -13.39 12.19 0.16
CA ASP A 178 -12.66 13.39 0.57
C ASP A 178 -11.64 13.06 1.68
N GLU A 179 -10.43 13.61 1.54
CA GLU A 179 -9.30 13.42 2.45
C GLU A 179 -9.15 14.57 3.45
N GLY A 180 -8.30 14.35 4.46
CA GLY A 180 -7.86 15.38 5.41
C GLY A 180 -8.88 15.72 6.48
N MET A 181 -9.86 14.84 6.73
CA MET A 181 -10.92 15.08 7.70
C MET A 181 -11.37 13.81 8.41
N ALA A 182 -11.88 13.97 9.63
CA ALA A 182 -12.56 12.89 10.35
C ALA A 182 -13.81 12.41 9.61
N ASP A 183 -14.08 11.11 9.69
CA ASP A 183 -15.32 10.54 9.20
C ASP A 183 -16.44 10.75 10.23
N PRO A 184 -17.63 11.23 9.82
CA PRO A 184 -18.73 11.50 10.73
C PRO A 184 -19.46 10.25 11.24
N VAL A 185 -19.20 9.07 10.66
CA VAL A 185 -19.87 7.81 11.00
C VAL A 185 -18.87 6.79 11.52
N PHE A 186 -17.82 6.50 10.76
CA PHE A 186 -16.83 5.47 11.08
C PHE A 186 -15.66 6.00 11.92
N SER A 187 -15.95 6.76 12.97
CA SER A 187 -14.92 7.10 13.96
C SER A 187 -14.38 5.83 14.63
N MET A 188 -13.11 5.84 15.05
CA MET A 188 -12.55 4.70 15.76
C MET A 188 -13.31 4.41 17.07
N GLN A 189 -13.85 5.45 17.71
CA GLN A 189 -14.69 5.30 18.90
C GLN A 189 -16.01 4.56 18.59
N ALA A 190 -16.70 4.91 17.50
CA ALA A 190 -17.95 4.23 17.12
C ALA A 190 -17.73 2.74 16.77
N ILE A 191 -16.58 2.41 16.18
CA ILE A 191 -16.16 1.00 15.98
C ILE A 191 -15.96 0.30 17.33
N LEU A 192 -15.24 0.93 18.26
CA LEU A 192 -14.98 0.40 19.60
C LEU A 192 -16.25 0.26 20.46
N ASP A 193 -17.21 1.16 20.28
CA ASP A 193 -18.51 1.13 20.96
C ASP A 193 -19.42 0.03 20.39
N GLY A 194 -18.98 -0.65 19.33
CA GLY A 194 -19.65 -1.81 18.73
C GLY A 194 -20.80 -1.45 17.80
N GLU A 195 -20.89 -0.21 17.34
CA GLU A 195 -21.99 0.26 16.48
C GLU A 195 -22.07 -0.51 15.15
N PHE A 196 -20.95 -1.10 14.73
CA PHE A 196 -20.81 -1.80 13.45
C PHE A 196 -20.58 -3.31 13.59
N ASP A 197 -20.63 -3.85 14.81
CA ASP A 197 -20.31 -5.25 15.12
C ASP A 197 -21.13 -6.24 14.29
N ASP A 198 -22.44 -6.03 14.17
CA ASP A 198 -23.31 -6.97 13.44
C ASP A 198 -22.97 -7.01 11.95
N ALA A 199 -22.61 -5.87 11.35
CA ALA A 199 -22.20 -5.81 9.96
C ALA A 199 -20.82 -6.47 9.76
N LEU A 200 -19.88 -6.24 10.69
CA LEU A 200 -18.57 -6.88 10.71
C LEU A 200 -18.66 -8.40 10.92
N ARG A 201 -19.57 -8.89 11.78
CA ARG A 201 -19.88 -10.33 11.91
C ARG A 201 -20.41 -10.88 10.59
N GLY A 202 -21.33 -10.18 9.93
CA GLY A 202 -21.82 -10.55 8.60
C GLY A 202 -20.71 -10.66 7.55
N TRP A 203 -19.77 -9.71 7.56
CA TRP A 203 -18.57 -9.74 6.72
C TRP A 203 -17.72 -10.98 7.04
N ALA A 204 -17.41 -11.22 8.31
CA ALA A 204 -16.58 -12.33 8.76
C ALA A 204 -17.19 -13.71 8.44
N ILE A 205 -18.51 -13.86 8.63
CA ILE A 205 -19.24 -15.07 8.25
C ILE A 205 -19.10 -15.33 6.74
N ALA A 206 -19.30 -14.30 5.91
CA ALA A 206 -19.14 -14.43 4.46
C ALA A 206 -17.70 -14.77 4.06
N ALA A 207 -16.70 -14.24 4.76
CA ALA A 207 -15.29 -14.56 4.56
C ALA A 207 -14.93 -15.98 5.02
N ARG A 208 -15.56 -16.50 6.08
CA ARG A 208 -15.47 -17.92 6.44
C ARG A 208 -16.08 -18.80 5.35
N GLU A 209 -17.24 -18.44 4.84
CA GLU A 209 -17.94 -19.18 3.76
C GLU A 209 -17.19 -19.13 2.42
N TRP A 210 -16.39 -18.09 2.17
CA TRP A 210 -15.46 -18.04 1.04
C TRP A 210 -14.43 -19.18 1.07
N ASP A 211 -14.00 -19.58 2.27
CA ASP A 211 -13.16 -20.75 2.55
C ASP A 211 -11.87 -20.86 1.71
N LYS A 212 -11.32 -19.73 1.26
CA LYS A 212 -10.03 -19.64 0.58
C LYS A 212 -9.17 -18.54 1.22
N PRO A 213 -7.84 -18.55 0.98
CA PRO A 213 -6.98 -17.48 1.48
C PRO A 213 -7.43 -16.10 1.02
N LEU A 214 -7.37 -15.14 1.93
CA LEU A 214 -7.66 -13.73 1.66
C LEU A 214 -6.64 -12.88 2.43
N LEU A 215 -6.07 -11.88 1.78
CA LEU A 215 -5.24 -10.88 2.44
C LEU A 215 -6.13 -9.70 2.81
N VAL A 216 -5.97 -9.17 4.02
CA VAL A 216 -6.83 -8.12 4.55
C VAL A 216 -5.99 -7.11 5.33
N GLU A 217 -6.33 -5.84 5.20
CA GLU A 217 -5.86 -4.80 6.11
C GLU A 217 -7.02 -3.90 6.54
N PHE A 218 -6.81 -3.18 7.64
CA PHE A 218 -7.68 -2.10 8.07
C PHE A 218 -6.84 -0.87 8.34
N GLY A 219 -7.32 0.27 7.82
CA GLY A 219 -6.69 1.57 8.02
C GLY A 219 -5.35 1.70 7.33
N THR A 220 -5.36 1.73 6.01
CA THR A 220 -4.15 1.95 5.22
C THR A 220 -3.43 3.22 5.65
N GLU A 221 -2.09 3.17 5.68
CA GLU A 221 -1.22 4.34 5.91
C GLU A 221 -1.64 5.14 7.15
N VAL A 222 -1.94 4.44 8.24
CA VAL A 222 -2.56 5.05 9.43
C VAL A 222 -1.76 6.20 10.04
N ASN A 223 -0.44 6.26 9.81
CA ASN A 223 0.43 7.33 10.25
C ASN A 223 0.47 8.54 9.28
N GLY A 224 -0.36 8.57 8.25
CA GLY A 224 -0.61 9.74 7.40
C GLY A 224 -1.82 10.55 7.84
N GLU A 225 -1.96 11.79 7.35
CA GLU A 225 -3.03 12.72 7.76
C GLU A 225 -4.27 12.72 6.85
N TRP A 226 -4.18 12.06 5.70
CA TRP A 226 -5.17 12.10 4.62
C TRP A 226 -6.42 11.26 4.89
N PHE A 227 -6.30 10.12 5.56
CA PHE A 227 -7.45 9.22 5.79
C PHE A 227 -8.10 9.38 7.18
N PRO A 228 -9.43 9.17 7.31
CA PRO A 228 -10.18 9.52 8.52
C PRO A 228 -9.88 8.65 9.75
N TRP A 229 -9.24 7.49 9.60
CA TRP A 229 -8.97 6.55 10.69
C TRP A 229 -7.70 6.82 11.49
N ASN A 230 -6.85 7.76 11.02
CA ASN A 230 -5.58 8.07 11.68
C ASN A 230 -5.76 8.69 13.07
N GLY A 231 -4.65 8.82 13.80
CA GLY A 231 -4.66 9.40 15.14
C GLY A 231 -5.08 10.86 15.17
N LEU A 232 -4.69 11.68 14.18
CA LEU A 232 -5.03 13.10 14.10
C LEU A 232 -6.56 13.32 14.19
N HIS A 233 -7.31 12.56 13.43
CA HIS A 233 -8.78 12.67 13.34
C HIS A 233 -9.52 11.95 14.47
N ASN A 234 -8.82 11.16 15.29
CA ASN A 234 -9.41 10.33 16.34
C ASN A 234 -8.88 10.64 17.75
N GLY A 235 -8.34 11.83 17.98
CA GLY A 235 -7.96 12.32 19.32
C GLY A 235 -6.55 12.88 19.43
N GLY A 236 -5.72 12.69 18.40
CA GLY A 236 -4.34 13.13 18.33
C GLY A 236 -3.52 12.70 19.54
N GLY A 237 -2.63 13.58 19.99
CA GLY A 237 -1.77 13.40 21.16
C GLY A 237 -2.43 13.61 22.53
N ARG A 238 -3.77 13.69 22.63
CA ARG A 238 -4.46 13.77 23.92
C ARG A 238 -4.25 12.47 24.71
N THR A 239 -4.36 12.52 26.02
CA THR A 239 -4.16 11.34 26.91
C THR A 239 -5.26 11.23 27.98
N ASP A 240 -6.33 12.00 27.82
CA ASP A 240 -7.39 12.19 28.82
C ASP A 240 -8.77 11.76 28.32
N GLY A 241 -8.86 11.25 27.09
CA GLY A 241 -10.13 10.94 26.43
C GLY A 241 -10.34 9.47 26.13
N TYR A 242 -9.30 8.64 26.12
CA TYR A 242 -9.44 7.20 25.90
C TYR A 242 -8.24 6.39 26.42
N GLY A 243 -8.49 5.13 26.77
CA GLY A 243 -7.43 4.15 26.99
C GLY A 243 -6.51 4.46 28.17
N ALA A 244 -5.21 4.27 27.97
CA ALA A 244 -4.21 4.37 29.01
C ALA A 244 -3.75 5.84 29.17
N PRO A 245 -3.65 6.36 30.41
CA PRO A 245 -3.41 7.79 30.66
C PRO A 245 -2.04 8.33 30.21
N GLN A 246 -1.15 7.45 29.76
CA GLN A 246 0.19 7.78 29.25
C GLN A 246 0.32 7.59 27.73
N LEU A 247 -0.70 7.06 27.07
CA LEU A 247 -0.71 6.83 25.64
C LEU A 247 -1.58 7.88 24.96
N ALA A 248 -1.23 8.22 23.73
CA ALA A 248 -2.01 9.13 22.92
C ALA A 248 -3.33 8.46 22.49
N ASP A 249 -4.46 9.11 22.81
CA ASP A 249 -5.82 8.71 22.53
C ASP A 249 -6.01 8.28 21.07
N GLY A 250 -5.50 9.08 20.11
CA GLY A 250 -5.73 8.86 18.68
C GLY A 250 -5.16 7.53 18.19
N PRO A 251 -3.84 7.32 18.27
CA PRO A 251 -3.22 6.04 17.92
C PRO A 251 -3.76 4.87 18.74
N GLU A 252 -4.04 5.09 20.02
CA GLU A 252 -4.58 4.04 20.88
C GLU A 252 -5.98 3.58 20.44
N ARG A 253 -6.88 4.52 20.09
CA ARG A 253 -8.21 4.19 19.54
C ARG A 253 -8.10 3.39 18.26
N PHE A 254 -7.22 3.78 17.33
CA PHE A 254 -7.01 3.01 16.11
C PHE A 254 -6.51 1.58 16.41
N ARG A 255 -5.46 1.47 17.23
CA ARG A 255 -4.87 0.19 17.61
C ARG A 255 -5.93 -0.76 18.16
N ASP A 256 -6.75 -0.26 19.09
CA ASP A 256 -7.77 -1.05 19.75
C ASP A 256 -8.97 -1.33 18.82
N ALA A 257 -9.35 -0.41 17.94
CA ALA A 257 -10.39 -0.63 16.93
C ALA A 257 -9.97 -1.75 15.95
N TYR A 258 -8.70 -1.76 15.53
CA TYR A 258 -8.19 -2.82 14.67
C TYR A 258 -8.21 -4.17 15.39
N ARG A 259 -7.80 -4.22 16.67
CA ARG A 259 -7.93 -5.44 17.49
C ARG A 259 -9.38 -5.92 17.58
N HIS A 260 -10.31 -5.01 17.84
CA HIS A 260 -11.75 -5.30 17.94
C HIS A 260 -12.30 -5.93 16.65
N ILE A 261 -11.98 -5.37 15.48
CA ILE A 261 -12.36 -5.93 14.17
C ILE A 261 -11.82 -7.36 14.01
N ILE A 262 -10.54 -7.57 14.28
CA ILE A 262 -9.91 -8.90 14.16
C ILE A 262 -10.55 -9.90 15.13
N ASP A 263 -10.86 -9.47 16.36
CA ASP A 263 -11.47 -10.34 17.38
C ASP A 263 -12.89 -10.75 17.00
N ILE A 264 -13.68 -9.86 16.38
CA ILE A 264 -14.97 -10.24 15.76
C ILE A 264 -14.76 -11.32 14.71
N PHE A 265 -13.78 -11.15 13.83
CA PHE A 265 -13.55 -12.08 12.73
C PHE A 265 -13.07 -13.45 13.24
N ARG A 266 -12.29 -13.46 14.32
CA ARG A 266 -11.87 -14.68 15.03
C ARG A 266 -13.05 -15.38 15.69
N ALA A 267 -13.95 -14.63 16.34
CA ALA A 267 -15.15 -15.17 16.97
C ALA A 267 -16.06 -15.87 15.95
N GLU A 268 -16.11 -15.37 14.71
CA GLU A 268 -16.83 -15.98 13.59
C GLU A 268 -16.05 -17.08 12.86
N ALA A 269 -14.85 -17.44 13.33
CA ALA A 269 -13.96 -18.45 12.75
C ALA A 269 -13.53 -18.18 11.30
N ALA A 270 -13.36 -16.90 10.92
CA ALA A 270 -12.76 -16.51 9.65
C ALA A 270 -11.23 -16.68 9.68
N THR A 271 -10.75 -17.93 9.70
CA THR A 271 -9.33 -18.23 10.00
C THR A 271 -8.38 -18.16 8.80
N LYS A 272 -8.88 -18.13 7.56
CA LYS A 272 -8.08 -18.10 6.32
C LYS A 272 -7.67 -16.68 5.89
N LEU A 273 -7.74 -15.71 6.80
CA LEU A 273 -7.39 -14.31 6.56
C LEU A 273 -5.97 -14.05 6.99
N THR A 274 -5.15 -13.40 6.16
CA THR A 274 -3.84 -12.86 6.55
C THR A 274 -3.97 -11.37 6.79
N TRP A 275 -3.72 -10.91 8.02
CA TRP A 275 -3.87 -9.52 8.43
C TRP A 275 -2.58 -8.73 8.28
N PHE A 276 -2.66 -7.60 7.58
CA PHE A 276 -1.55 -6.67 7.37
C PHE A 276 -1.74 -5.39 8.19
N PHE A 277 -0.69 -4.93 8.88
CA PHE A 277 -0.64 -3.58 9.46
C PHE A 277 0.14 -2.67 8.53
N HIS A 278 -0.48 -1.60 8.02
CA HIS A 278 0.05 -0.83 6.91
C HIS A 278 0.29 0.64 7.29
N VAL A 279 1.52 1.11 7.09
CA VAL A 279 1.99 2.47 7.37
C VAL A 279 2.57 3.12 6.12
N ASN A 280 2.59 4.44 6.04
CA ASN A 280 3.43 5.17 5.10
C ASN A 280 4.87 5.20 5.62
N ALA A 281 5.87 5.23 4.72
CA ALA A 281 7.29 5.25 5.10
C ALA A 281 7.66 6.43 6.00
N ASP A 282 7.01 7.59 5.80
CA ASP A 282 7.12 8.76 6.64
C ASP A 282 5.80 9.03 7.36
N SER A 283 5.86 9.45 8.62
CA SER A 283 4.66 9.88 9.37
C SER A 283 4.31 11.32 9.05
N GLU A 284 3.03 11.57 8.78
CA GLU A 284 2.46 12.92 8.65
C GLU A 284 1.16 13.01 9.49
N PRO A 285 1.05 13.93 10.45
CA PRO A 285 2.05 14.93 10.82
C PRO A 285 3.27 14.30 11.54
N VAL A 286 4.41 14.98 11.45
CA VAL A 286 5.64 14.60 12.20
C VAL A 286 5.49 14.99 13.67
N GLU A 287 4.93 14.09 14.47
CA GLU A 287 4.63 14.28 15.89
C GLU A 287 5.02 13.04 16.71
N ASP A 288 5.43 13.22 17.98
CA ASP A 288 5.86 12.11 18.84
C ASP A 288 4.78 11.04 19.03
N TRP A 289 3.51 11.46 19.06
CA TRP A 289 2.37 10.55 19.19
C TRP A 289 2.07 9.78 17.89
N ASN A 290 2.59 10.22 16.73
CA ASN A 290 2.29 9.64 15.41
C ASN A 290 3.36 8.63 14.93
N SER A 291 4.00 7.93 15.86
CA SER A 291 4.93 6.83 15.53
C SER A 291 4.18 5.58 15.06
N MET A 292 4.75 4.81 14.12
CA MET A 292 4.20 3.54 13.65
C MET A 292 3.92 2.58 14.82
N ALA A 293 4.79 2.60 15.84
CA ALA A 293 4.66 1.77 17.03
C ALA A 293 3.42 2.10 17.88
N ALA A 294 2.98 3.37 17.89
CA ALA A 294 1.79 3.79 18.65
C ALA A 294 0.50 3.16 18.11
N TYR A 295 0.45 2.87 16.81
CA TYR A 295 -0.71 2.27 16.14
C TYR A 295 -0.67 0.73 16.09
N TYR A 296 0.49 0.10 16.33
CA TYR A 296 0.70 -1.32 16.07
C TYR A 296 -0.17 -2.22 16.97
N PRO A 297 -1.07 -3.06 16.40
CA PRO A 297 -1.94 -3.93 17.19
C PRO A 297 -1.22 -5.06 17.93
N GLY A 298 0.03 -5.37 17.56
CA GLY A 298 0.82 -6.43 18.18
C GLY A 298 0.86 -7.73 17.36
N ASP A 299 1.87 -8.55 17.64
CA ASP A 299 2.14 -9.82 16.96
C ASP A 299 0.98 -10.83 17.06
N ASP A 300 0.19 -10.77 18.14
CA ASP A 300 -0.97 -11.64 18.30
C ASP A 300 -2.11 -11.28 17.34
N TYR A 301 -2.07 -10.14 16.67
CA TYR A 301 -3.11 -9.65 15.77
C TYR A 301 -2.67 -9.60 14.32
N ILE A 302 -1.40 -9.26 14.08
CA ILE A 302 -0.88 -8.96 12.75
C ILE A 302 -0.02 -10.11 12.22
N ASP A 303 -0.30 -10.55 10.99
CA ASP A 303 0.49 -11.57 10.31
C ASP A 303 1.68 -10.95 9.55
N TRP A 304 1.48 -9.78 8.93
CA TRP A 304 2.47 -9.08 8.09
C TRP A 304 2.48 -7.57 8.35
N ILE A 305 3.65 -6.94 8.19
CA ILE A 305 3.77 -5.47 8.21
C ILE A 305 3.84 -4.97 6.76
N GLY A 306 3.08 -3.93 6.45
CA GLY A 306 3.03 -3.25 5.17
C GLY A 306 3.64 -1.85 5.25
N VAL A 307 4.31 -1.41 4.18
CA VAL A 307 4.77 -0.03 4.03
C VAL A 307 4.48 0.51 2.63
N SER A 308 4.03 1.76 2.54
CA SER A 308 3.99 2.52 1.29
C SER A 308 5.30 3.26 1.07
N VAL A 309 5.83 3.19 -0.15
CA VAL A 309 7.05 3.87 -0.59
C VAL A 309 6.77 4.54 -1.94
N TYR A 310 6.59 5.85 -1.90
CA TYR A 310 6.36 6.66 -3.08
C TYR A 310 7.54 7.61 -3.36
N ASN A 311 7.72 7.99 -4.61
CA ASN A 311 8.64 9.06 -5.02
C ASN A 311 8.08 9.92 -6.16
N GLY A 312 8.68 11.09 -6.38
CA GLY A 312 8.37 12.04 -7.46
C GLY A 312 7.78 13.36 -6.95
N SER A 313 7.14 14.12 -7.83
CA SER A 313 6.94 15.57 -7.68
C SER A 313 6.03 16.03 -6.51
N TRP A 314 5.34 15.10 -5.86
CA TRP A 314 4.45 15.37 -4.72
C TRP A 314 5.03 14.90 -3.39
N VAL A 315 6.15 14.20 -3.44
CA VAL A 315 6.86 13.71 -2.27
C VAL A 315 7.77 14.82 -1.78
N ARG A 316 7.84 14.99 -0.45
CA ARG A 316 8.57 16.06 0.21
C ARG A 316 10.06 16.11 -0.19
N ASP A 317 10.67 14.95 -0.44
CA ASP A 317 12.06 14.78 -0.88
C ASP A 317 12.12 13.98 -2.21
N GLU A 318 11.85 14.62 -3.35
CA GLU A 318 11.77 13.97 -4.68
C GLU A 318 13.09 13.35 -5.21
N ASP A 319 14.22 13.68 -4.56
CA ASP A 319 15.57 13.22 -4.95
C ASP A 319 15.98 11.87 -4.32
N LEU A 320 15.16 11.28 -3.45
CA LEU A 320 15.57 10.08 -2.71
C LEU A 320 15.46 8.80 -3.53
N SER A 321 16.47 7.94 -3.44
CA SER A 321 16.36 6.57 -3.89
C SER A 321 15.37 5.77 -3.01
N PHE A 322 14.77 4.71 -3.56
CA PHE A 322 13.99 3.74 -2.79
C PHE A 322 14.73 3.26 -1.54
N ARG A 323 16.04 3.01 -1.68
CA ARG A 323 16.89 2.58 -0.57
C ARG A 323 16.94 3.62 0.55
N GLU A 324 17.15 4.89 0.22
CA GLU A 324 17.24 5.95 1.24
C GLU A 324 15.92 6.16 1.97
N ILE A 325 14.78 6.11 1.25
CA ILE A 325 13.46 6.19 1.87
C ILE A 325 13.28 5.02 2.84
N LEU A 326 13.54 3.79 2.39
CA LEU A 326 13.33 2.63 3.24
C LEU A 326 14.38 2.54 4.36
N ASP A 327 15.63 2.95 4.17
CA ASP A 327 16.66 3.02 5.22
C ASP A 327 16.25 3.97 6.36
N ARG A 328 15.49 5.05 6.07
CA ARG A 328 14.92 5.95 7.09
C ARG A 328 13.80 5.28 7.89
N ALA A 329 12.88 4.59 7.22
CA ALA A 329 11.73 3.93 7.85
C ALA A 329 12.08 2.60 8.53
N TRP A 330 13.14 1.91 8.07
CA TRP A 330 13.45 0.53 8.47
C TRP A 330 13.65 0.33 9.98
N PRO A 331 14.34 1.23 10.72
CA PRO A 331 14.48 1.07 12.16
C PRO A 331 13.14 1.01 12.90
N GLU A 332 12.16 1.82 12.47
CA GLU A 332 10.84 1.85 13.09
C GLU A 332 10.01 0.61 12.70
N LEU A 333 10.00 0.26 11.40
CA LEU A 333 9.35 -0.96 10.90
C LEU A 333 9.86 -2.23 11.58
N THR A 334 11.18 -2.32 11.81
CA THR A 334 11.78 -3.48 12.47
C THR A 334 11.62 -3.49 13.98
N ALA A 335 11.34 -2.33 14.60
CA ALA A 335 11.02 -2.25 16.02
C ALA A 335 9.59 -2.70 16.35
N LEU A 336 8.66 -2.68 15.37
CA LEU A 336 7.26 -3.11 15.59
C LEU A 336 7.16 -4.56 16.03
N SER A 337 7.97 -5.43 15.43
CA SER A 337 8.01 -6.85 15.72
C SER A 337 9.39 -7.40 15.40
N SER A 338 9.81 -8.45 16.10
CA SER A 338 11.11 -9.10 15.89
C SER A 338 11.15 -10.01 14.65
N ASP A 339 10.01 -10.54 14.20
CA ASP A 339 9.97 -11.65 13.24
C ASP A 339 8.98 -11.46 12.08
N ARG A 340 8.01 -10.53 12.19
CA ARG A 340 7.00 -10.38 11.14
C ARG A 340 7.62 -10.01 9.78
N PRO A 341 7.21 -10.69 8.70
CA PRO A 341 7.61 -10.31 7.35
C PRO A 341 7.07 -8.91 7.01
N ILE A 342 7.87 -8.17 6.25
CA ILE A 342 7.53 -6.84 5.74
C ILE A 342 7.23 -6.94 4.25
N ALA A 343 6.21 -6.23 3.79
CA ALA A 343 5.86 -6.04 2.39
C ALA A 343 5.86 -4.55 2.05
N VAL A 344 6.42 -4.17 0.91
CA VAL A 344 6.10 -2.87 0.30
C VAL A 344 4.75 -3.06 -0.40
N LEU A 345 3.67 -2.55 0.20
CA LEU A 345 2.30 -2.76 -0.29
C LEU A 345 1.89 -1.76 -1.36
N GLU A 346 2.52 -0.59 -1.32
CA GLU A 346 2.39 0.42 -2.35
C GLU A 346 3.78 0.92 -2.74
N LEU A 347 4.18 0.68 -3.99
CA LEU A 347 5.41 1.20 -4.58
C LEU A 347 5.04 2.00 -5.83
N GLY A 348 5.47 3.25 -5.90
CA GLY A 348 5.24 4.06 -7.08
C GLY A 348 6.22 5.21 -7.20
N MET A 349 6.57 5.56 -8.44
CA MET A 349 7.23 6.83 -8.72
C MET A 349 6.44 7.57 -9.78
N SER A 350 6.10 8.81 -9.49
CA SER A 350 5.33 9.65 -10.40
C SER A 350 6.19 10.14 -11.56
N GLU A 351 5.62 10.16 -12.75
CA GLU A 351 6.17 10.81 -13.94
C GLU A 351 5.11 11.76 -14.52
N GLN A 352 5.52 12.91 -15.08
CA GLN A 352 4.57 13.80 -15.75
C GLN A 352 3.96 13.12 -16.98
N ARG A 353 2.67 13.36 -17.22
CA ARG A 353 1.95 12.82 -18.37
C ARG A 353 2.11 13.66 -19.63
#